data_AF-A0A7S3IZ10-F1
#
_entry.id   AF-A0A7S3IZ10-F1
#
_cell.length_a   1.000
_cell.length_b   1.000
_cell.length_c   1.000
_cell.angle_alpha   90.00
_cell.angle_beta   90.00
_cell.angle_gamma   90.00
#
_symmetry.space_group_name_H-M   'P 1'
#
loop_
_entity.id
_entity.type
_entity.pdbx_description
1 polymer ?
#
loop_
_entity_poly.entity_id
_entity_poly.type
_entity_poly.pdbx_seq_one_letter_code
_entity_poly.pdbx_strand_id
1 'polypeptide(L)'
;MALLLQQSAFGLVEGISVDTHVHRISNLLGWADSKTPEATMKQLQKWVPKDKWSEVNHMLVGFGQTICKPVAPLCEECKINDICPKAFWYSKPKKSVEYE
;
A
#
# COMPACT_ATOMS: atom_id res chain seq x y z
N MET A 1 -8.82 -12.59 -0.51
CA MET A 1 -8.21 -13.40 -1.58
C MET A 1 -9.18 -13.91 -2.66
N ALA A 2 -10.47 -14.16 -2.38
CA ALA A 2 -11.42 -14.68 -3.39
C ALA A 2 -11.50 -13.84 -4.69
N LEU A 3 -11.47 -12.51 -4.57
CA LEU A 3 -11.50 -11.58 -5.71
C LEU A 3 -10.28 -11.72 -6.64
N LEU A 4 -9.10 -12.02 -6.09
CA LEU A 4 -7.90 -12.22 -6.91
C LEU A 4 -8.01 -13.48 -7.78
N LEU A 5 -8.63 -14.54 -7.25
CA LEU A 5 -8.90 -15.76 -8.02
C LEU A 5 -9.89 -15.49 -9.14
N GLN A 6 -10.99 -14.80 -8.84
CA GLN A 6 -12.00 -14.42 -9.84
C GLN A 6 -11.39 -13.61 -10.99
N GLN A 7 -10.53 -12.66 -10.65
CA GLN A 7 -9.81 -11.86 -11.62
C GLN A 7 -8.83 -12.70 -12.44
N SER A 8 -7.92 -13.43 -11.79
CA SER A 8 -6.81 -14.10 -12.48
C SER A 8 -7.23 -15.35 -13.26
N ALA A 9 -8.23 -16.10 -12.76
CA ALA A 9 -8.67 -17.36 -13.37
C ALA A 9 -9.85 -17.16 -14.33
N PHE A 10 -10.74 -16.21 -14.06
CA PHE A 10 -11.99 -16.04 -14.82
C PHE A 10 -12.11 -14.68 -15.52
N GLY A 11 -11.16 -13.75 -15.34
CA GLY A 11 -11.22 -12.42 -15.91
C GLY A 11 -12.33 -11.53 -15.31
N LEU A 12 -12.90 -11.92 -14.17
CA LEU A 12 -14.01 -11.21 -13.53
C LEU A 12 -13.49 -10.22 -12.50
N VAL A 13 -13.80 -8.93 -12.71
CA VAL A 13 -13.39 -7.82 -11.83
C VAL A 13 -14.60 -7.33 -11.04
N GLU A 14 -14.94 -8.05 -9.97
CA GLU A 14 -16.05 -7.69 -9.07
C GLU A 14 -15.62 -6.69 -7.98
N GLY A 15 -14.31 -6.61 -7.71
CA GLY A 15 -13.77 -5.67 -6.74
C GLY A 15 -12.25 -5.62 -6.69
N ILE A 16 -11.73 -4.63 -5.97
CA ILE A 16 -10.29 -4.50 -5.76
C ILE A 16 -9.86 -5.55 -4.73
N SER A 17 -9.04 -6.52 -5.14
CA SER A 17 -8.46 -7.45 -4.19
C SER A 17 -7.52 -6.70 -3.23
N VAL A 18 -7.84 -6.72 -1.94
CA VAL A 18 -7.02 -6.13 -0.89
C VAL A 18 -6.31 -7.25 -0.14
N ASP A 19 -4.97 -7.24 -0.20
CA ASP A 19 -4.11 -8.06 0.62
C ASP A 19 -3.41 -7.22 1.70
N THR A 20 -2.42 -7.79 2.39
CA THR A 20 -1.70 -7.09 3.46
C THR A 20 -0.86 -5.91 2.94
N HIS A 21 -0.34 -5.98 1.71
CA HIS A 21 0.41 -4.87 1.10
C HIS A 21 -0.52 -3.75 0.70
N VAL A 22 -1.58 -4.05 -0.06
CA VAL A 22 -2.59 -3.07 -0.49
C VAL A 22 -3.20 -2.38 0.72
N HIS A 23 -3.59 -3.15 1.76
CA HIS A 23 -4.16 -2.60 2.98
C HIS A 23 -3.19 -1.65 3.69
N ARG A 24 -1.95 -2.08 3.94
CA ARG A 24 -0.95 -1.25 4.63
C ARG A 24 -0.64 0.02 3.85
N ILE A 25 -0.33 -0.11 2.56
CA ILE A 25 0.13 1.01 1.73
C ILE A 25 -1.00 2.01 1.52
N SER A 26 -2.24 1.55 1.31
CA SER A 26 -3.39 2.45 1.19
C SER A 26 -3.60 3.29 2.45
N ASN A 27 -3.43 2.70 3.64
CA ASN A 27 -3.52 3.46 4.89
C ASN A 27 -2.31 4.40 5.08
N LEU A 28 -1.09 4.00 4.68
CA LEU A 28 0.10 4.86 4.78
C LEU A 28 0.01 6.09 3.85
N LEU A 29 -0.51 5.90 2.64
CA LEU A 29 -0.71 6.96 1.66
C LEU A 29 -1.95 7.83 1.94
N GLY A 30 -2.75 7.48 2.96
CA GLY A 30 -4.00 8.19 3.27
C GLY A 30 -5.12 7.96 2.26
N TRP A 31 -5.01 6.94 1.41
CA TRP A 31 -6.04 6.54 0.45
C TRP A 31 -7.22 5.82 1.09
N ALA A 32 -6.96 5.23 2.25
CA ALA A 32 -7.97 4.66 3.11
C ALA A 32 -7.66 5.00 4.58
N ASP A 33 -8.70 5.05 5.39
CA ASP A 33 -8.61 5.03 6.85
C ASP A 33 -9.49 3.88 7.34
N SER A 34 -8.87 2.71 7.53
CA SER A 34 -9.60 1.48 7.80
C SER A 34 -8.76 0.46 8.55
N LYS A 35 -9.42 -0.26 9.47
CA LYS A 35 -8.81 -1.34 10.25
C LYS A 35 -8.94 -2.73 9.60
N THR A 36 -9.83 -2.86 8.61
CA THR A 36 -10.10 -4.14 7.94
C THR A 36 -9.89 -4.04 6.43
N PRO A 37 -9.39 -5.11 5.78
CA PRO A 37 -9.22 -5.15 4.33
C PRO A 37 -10.50 -4.86 3.54
N GLU A 38 -11.66 -5.34 4.04
CA GLU A 38 -12.96 -5.14 3.39
C GLU A 38 -13.37 -3.67 3.40
N ALA A 39 -13.06 -2.95 4.49
CA ALA A 39 -13.31 -1.52 4.57
C ALA A 39 -12.37 -0.75 3.63
N THR A 40 -11.10 -1.13 3.56
CA THR A 40 -10.15 -0.56 2.57
C THR A 40 -10.66 -0.74 1.15
N MET A 41 -11.09 -1.96 0.79
CA MET A 41 -11.62 -2.25 -0.54
C MET A 41 -12.76 -1.31 -0.90
N LYS A 42 -13.77 -1.19 -0.01
CA LYS A 42 -14.91 -0.29 -0.23
C LYS A 42 -14.50 1.16 -0.37
N GLN A 43 -13.47 1.61 0.34
CA GLN A 43 -12.97 2.98 0.23
C GLN A 43 -12.24 3.21 -1.10
N LEU A 44 -11.35 2.29 -1.49
CA LEU A 44 -10.64 2.37 -2.77
C LEU A 44 -11.61 2.34 -3.96
N GLN A 45 -12.63 1.48 -3.92
CA GLN A 45 -13.65 1.38 -4.97
C GLN A 45 -14.46 2.67 -5.19
N LYS A 46 -14.50 3.60 -4.22
CA LYS A 46 -15.24 4.86 -4.35
C LYS A 46 -14.57 5.85 -5.30
N TRP A 47 -13.25 5.79 -5.44
CA TRP A 47 -12.49 6.81 -6.17
C TRP A 47 -11.56 6.23 -7.26
N VAL A 48 -11.15 4.96 -7.14
CA VAL A 48 -10.37 4.30 -8.19
C VAL A 48 -11.28 3.93 -9.36
N PRO A 49 -10.95 4.35 -10.60
CA PRO A 49 -11.67 3.93 -11.80
C PRO A 49 -11.75 2.41 -11.97
N LYS A 50 -12.90 1.88 -12.39
CA LYS A 50 -13.15 0.43 -12.47
C LYS A 50 -12.19 -0.32 -13.38
N ASP A 51 -11.75 0.30 -14.47
CA ASP A 51 -10.76 -0.23 -15.41
C ASP A 51 -9.39 -0.47 -14.75
N LYS A 52 -9.11 0.19 -13.62
CA LYS A 52 -7.86 0.07 -12.87
C LYS A 52 -7.92 -0.91 -11.71
N TRP A 53 -9.09 -1.46 -11.37
CA TRP A 53 -9.25 -2.31 -10.19
C TRP A 53 -8.38 -3.56 -10.23
N SER A 54 -8.17 -4.12 -11.42
CA SER A 54 -7.34 -5.31 -11.64
C SER A 54 -5.84 -5.03 -11.44
N GLU A 55 -5.38 -3.84 -11.81
CA GLU A 55 -3.98 -3.45 -11.78
C GLU A 55 -3.51 -3.08 -10.36
N VAL A 56 -4.39 -2.47 -9.55
CA VAL A 56 -4.06 -1.92 -8.21
C VAL A 56 -3.37 -2.94 -7.31
N ASN A 57 -3.88 -4.17 -7.26
CA ASN A 57 -3.31 -5.20 -6.40
C ASN A 57 -1.87 -5.52 -6.80
N HIS A 58 -1.63 -5.86 -8.07
CA HIS A 58 -0.30 -6.20 -8.58
C HIS A 58 0.70 -5.06 -8.39
N MET A 59 0.29 -3.82 -8.66
CA MET A 59 1.15 -2.65 -8.50
C MET A 59 1.56 -2.44 -7.04
N LEU A 60 0.61 -2.49 -6.10
CA LEU A 60 0.89 -2.23 -4.69
C LEU A 60 1.62 -3.40 -4.02
N VAL A 61 1.39 -4.64 -4.44
CA VAL A 61 2.16 -5.80 -3.98
C VAL A 61 3.62 -5.66 -4.41
N GLY A 62 3.87 -5.43 -5.70
CA GLY A 62 5.23 -5.23 -6.21
C GLY A 62 5.93 -4.06 -5.55
N PHE A 63 5.25 -2.92 -5.40
CA PHE A 63 5.77 -1.76 -4.70
C PHE A 63 6.06 -2.03 -3.21
N GLY A 64 5.17 -2.76 -2.54
CA GLY A 64 5.30 -3.13 -1.13
C GLY A 64 6.39 -4.17 -0.84
N GLN A 65 6.83 -4.91 -1.84
CA GLN A 65 7.93 -5.87 -1.76
C GLN A 65 9.28 -5.22 -2.08
N THR A 66 9.29 -4.24 -2.99
CA THR A 66 10.53 -3.63 -3.50
C THR A 66 10.91 -2.33 -2.79
N ILE A 67 9.97 -1.40 -2.59
CA ILE A 67 10.24 -0.05 -2.07
C ILE A 67 9.57 0.18 -0.71
N CYS A 68 8.25 0.11 -0.62
CA CYS A 68 7.50 0.40 0.61
C CYS A 68 7.40 -0.83 1.52
N LYS A 69 8.56 -1.33 1.93
CA LYS A 69 8.69 -2.54 2.75
C LYS A 69 8.06 -2.37 4.14
N PRO A 70 7.56 -3.45 4.77
CA PRO A 70 7.00 -3.38 6.13
C PRO A 70 8.02 -2.92 7.18
N VAL A 71 9.29 -3.30 6.99
CA VAL A 71 10.43 -2.94 7.84
C VAL A 71 11.42 -2.14 6.99
N ALA A 72 11.84 -0.98 7.49
CA ALA A 72 12.78 -0.08 6.82
C ALA A 72 12.42 0.18 5.33
N PRO A 73 11.27 0.84 5.05
CA PRO A 73 10.91 1.20 3.68
C PRO A 73 11.96 2.11 3.06
N LEU A 74 12.24 1.95 1.76
CA LEU A 74 13.23 2.72 1.03
C LEU A 74 12.66 4.08 0.61
N CYS A 75 12.32 4.93 1.58
CA CYS A 75 11.71 6.24 1.32
C CYS A 75 12.62 7.16 0.49
N GLU A 76 13.94 7.00 0.58
CA GLU A 76 14.91 7.76 -0.22
C GLU A 76 14.81 7.45 -1.72
N GLU A 77 14.53 6.19 -2.08
CA GLU A 77 14.35 5.74 -3.47
C GLU A 77 12.90 5.88 -3.97
N CYS A 78 11.97 6.17 -3.05
CA CYS A 78 10.55 6.24 -3.35
C CYS A 78 10.20 7.52 -4.12
N LYS A 79 9.74 7.38 -5.36
CA LYS A 79 9.37 8.51 -6.24
C LYS A 79 8.17 9.35 -5.78
N ILE A 80 7.45 8.90 -4.76
CA ILE A 80 6.29 9.59 -4.19
C ILE A 80 6.55 10.02 -2.74
N ASN A 81 7.82 10.10 -2.32
CA ASN A 81 8.18 10.45 -0.95
C ASN A 81 7.79 11.90 -0.58
N ASP A 82 7.72 12.78 -1.56
CA ASP A 82 7.33 14.18 -1.47
C ASP A 82 5.84 14.37 -1.12
N ILE A 83 4.99 13.47 -1.60
CA ILE A 83 3.54 13.49 -1.36
C ILE A 83 3.07 12.45 -0.34
N CYS A 84 3.95 11.55 0.13
CA CYS A 84 3.58 10.50 1.06
C CYS A 84 3.47 11.04 2.51
N PRO A 85 2.29 10.97 3.15
CA PRO A 85 2.09 11.49 4.51
C PRO A 85 2.92 10.79 5.59
N LYS A 86 3.47 9.62 5.27
CA LYS A 86 4.25 8.77 6.18
C LYS A 86 5.68 8.56 5.68
N ALA A 87 6.21 9.41 4.81
CA ALA A 87 7.62 9.33 4.44
C ALA A 87 8.52 9.43 5.68
N PHE A 88 9.58 8.62 5.75
CA PHE A 88 10.60 8.65 6.81
C PHE A 88 10.10 8.44 8.25
N TRP A 89 8.89 7.91 8.46
CA TRP A 89 8.33 7.71 9.81
C TRP A 89 9.17 6.80 10.72
N TYR A 90 10.03 5.96 10.13
CA TYR A 90 10.86 4.97 10.81
C TYR A 90 12.26 5.50 11.21
N SER A 91 12.72 6.61 10.65
CA SER A 91 14.12 7.05 10.73
C SER A 91 14.43 7.93 11.94
N LYS A 92 13.82 7.67 13.11
CA LYS A 92 14.14 8.42 14.33
C LYS A 92 15.66 8.34 14.61
N PRO A 93 16.35 9.48 14.82
CA PRO A 93 17.80 9.47 15.03
C PRO A 93 18.14 8.72 16.33
N LYS A 94 19.12 7.80 16.26
CA LYS A 94 19.82 7.35 17.46
C LYS A 94 20.58 8.57 17.99
N LYS A 95 20.29 9.03 19.21
CA LYS A 95 21.16 9.97 19.92
C LYS A 95 22.58 9.38 19.91
N SER A 96 23.52 10.02 19.23
CA SER A 96 24.94 9.76 19.42
C SER A 96 25.25 10.12 20.86
N VAL A 97 25.60 9.11 21.66
CA VAL A 97 26.17 9.33 22.99
C VAL A 97 27.59 9.83 22.75
N GLU A 98 27.80 11.14 22.92
CA GLU A 98 29.15 11.71 23.04
C GLU A 98 29.79 11.10 24.29
N TYR A 99 30.88 10.36 24.10
CA TYR A 99 31.79 10.01 25.18
C TYR A 99 32.82 11.14 25.27
N GLU A 100 32.73 11.97 26.30
CA GLU A 100 33.85 12.76 26.82
C GLU A 100 34.78 11.87 27.66
#